data_AF-A0A1U8BNS2-F1
#
_entry.id   AF-A0A1U8BNS2-F1
#
_cell.length_a   1.000
_cell.length_b   1.000
_cell.length_c   1.000
_cell.angle_alpha   90.00
_cell.angle_beta   90.00
_cell.angle_gamma   90.00
#
_symmetry.space_group_name_H-M   'P 1'
#
loop_
_entity.id
_entity.type
_entity.pdbx_description
1 polymer ?
#
loop_
_entity_poly.entity_id
_entity_poly.type
_entity_poly.pdbx_seq_one_letter_code
_entity_poly.pdbx_strand_id
1 'polypeptide(L)'
;MVSSLPLQMSLYFNSYFFPLWWVSCIAMLHMKYSVLPDYYKFIVITVIVLITLIEAIRLYLGCMGNLQEKVPELAGFWLLSFLLQLPLILFLLLNEGLRNLPLEKAIHIVFTVFLAFQVISAFLTLKKMVNQLAARFHLQDFDRLSANSAALRRRRPFTEEL
;
A
#
# COMPACT_ATOMS: atom_id res chain seq x y z
N MET A 1 -14.03 2.22 -14.27
CA MET A 1 -12.92 2.83 -13.51
C MET A 1 -13.18 2.57 -12.05
N VAL A 2 -12.30 1.80 -11.41
CA VAL A 2 -12.39 1.21 -10.08
C VAL A 2 -11.30 1.77 -9.16
N SER A 3 -10.69 2.88 -9.56
CA SER A 3 -9.85 3.68 -8.69
C SER A 3 -10.65 4.13 -7.47
N SER A 4 -10.18 3.81 -6.26
CA SER A 4 -10.83 4.24 -5.04
C SER A 4 -10.40 5.67 -4.69
N LEU A 5 -11.34 6.61 -4.85
CA LEU A 5 -11.18 8.00 -4.44
C LEU A 5 -10.72 8.17 -2.97
N PRO A 6 -11.29 7.46 -1.96
CA PRO A 6 -10.86 7.65 -0.57
C PRO A 6 -9.40 7.24 -0.34
N LEU A 7 -8.91 6.21 -1.03
CA LEU A 7 -7.52 5.78 -0.93
C LEU A 7 -6.59 6.83 -1.56
N GLN A 8 -6.91 7.38 -2.73
CA GLN A 8 -6.14 8.47 -3.34
C GLN A 8 -6.02 9.68 -2.39
N MET A 9 -7.15 10.11 -1.82
CA MET A 9 -7.17 11.28 -0.93
C MET A 9 -6.31 11.04 0.32
N SER A 10 -6.38 9.84 0.91
CA SER A 10 -5.54 9.50 2.06
C SER A 10 -4.05 9.46 1.72
N LEU A 11 -3.68 8.90 0.56
CA LEU A 11 -2.29 8.89 0.08
C LEU A 11 -1.76 10.30 -0.14
N TYR A 12 -2.59 11.18 -0.71
CA TYR A 12 -2.25 12.58 -0.91
C TYR A 12 -1.94 13.27 0.41
N PHE A 13 -2.85 13.21 1.40
CA PHE A 13 -2.62 13.81 2.71
C PHE A 13 -1.39 13.22 3.41
N ASN A 14 -1.21 11.91 3.32
CA ASN A 14 -0.05 11.24 3.91
C ASN A 14 1.27 11.68 3.28
N SER A 15 1.31 11.97 1.97
CA SER A 15 2.49 12.52 1.29
C SER A 15 2.93 13.89 1.81
N TYR A 16 1.99 14.75 2.24
CA TYR A 16 2.33 16.04 2.86
C TYR A 16 2.62 15.93 4.34
N PHE A 17 1.94 15.01 5.03
CA PHE A 17 2.20 14.73 6.44
C PHE A 17 3.58 14.10 6.66
N PHE A 18 4.06 13.28 5.72
CA PHE A 18 5.30 12.53 5.89
C PHE A 18 6.56 13.40 6.08
N PRO A 19 6.82 14.46 5.29
CA PRO A 19 7.93 15.39 5.58
C PRO A 19 7.85 16.01 6.97
N LEU A 20 6.64 16.38 7.41
CA LEU A 20 6.41 16.95 8.74
C LEU A 20 6.66 15.92 9.86
N TRP A 21 6.21 14.68 9.67
CA TRP A 21 6.52 13.55 10.53
C TRP A 21 8.04 13.34 10.64
N TRP A 22 8.74 13.35 9.51
CA TRP A 22 10.19 13.13 9.46
C TRP A 22 10.98 14.22 10.18
N VAL A 23 10.69 15.50 9.91
CA VAL A 23 11.33 16.63 10.60
C VAL A 23 11.09 16.57 12.10
N SER A 24 9.87 16.22 12.51
CA SER A 24 9.54 16.06 13.92
C SER A 24 10.33 14.92 14.56
N CYS A 25 10.48 13.78 13.89
CA CYS A 25 11.32 12.68 14.39
C CYS A 25 12.77 13.11 14.60
N ILE A 26 13.36 13.86 13.65
CA ILE A 26 14.73 14.38 13.78
C ILE A 26 14.85 15.37 14.93
N ALA A 27 13.92 16.32 15.05
CA ALA A 27 13.93 17.32 16.12
C ALA A 27 13.84 16.66 17.50
N MET A 28 12.94 15.69 17.67
CA MET A 28 12.73 14.98 18.93
C MET A 28 13.91 14.08 19.27
N LEU A 29 14.50 13.40 18.27
CA LEU A 29 15.71 12.62 18.46
C LEU A 29 16.87 13.51 18.94
N HIS A 30 17.04 14.69 18.34
CA HIS A 30 18.06 15.66 18.77
C HIS A 30 17.87 16.09 20.23
N MET A 31 16.64 16.38 20.66
CA MET A 31 16.35 16.77 22.04
C MET A 31 16.70 15.69 23.07
N LYS A 32 16.48 14.41 22.75
CA LYS A 32 16.77 13.29 23.66
C LYS A 32 18.13 12.61 23.42
N TYR A 33 18.91 13.07 22.44
CA TYR A 33 20.13 12.41 21.99
C TYR A 33 21.19 12.27 23.09
N SER A 34 21.32 13.26 23.98
CA SER A 34 22.28 13.25 25.08
C SER A 34 21.94 12.26 26.20
N VAL A 35 20.65 11.92 26.33
CA VAL A 35 20.12 11.12 27.44
C VAL A 35 19.90 9.66 27.05
N LEU A 36 19.76 9.39 25.75
CA LEU A 36 19.50 8.07 25.22
C LEU A 36 20.78 7.20 25.22
N PRO A 37 20.72 5.91 25.57
CA PRO A 37 21.85 4.99 25.40
C PRO A 37 22.26 4.83 23.94
N ASP A 38 23.54 4.61 23.65
CA ASP A 38 24.07 4.59 22.28
C ASP A 38 23.44 3.52 21.38
N TYR A 39 23.15 2.33 21.92
CA TYR A 39 22.48 1.28 21.15
C TYR A 39 21.07 1.68 20.71
N TYR A 40 20.32 2.41 21.55
CA TYR A 40 19.00 2.93 21.19
C TYR A 40 19.08 4.03 20.13
N LYS A 41 20.12 4.88 20.15
CA LYS A 41 20.34 5.88 19.09
C LYS A 41 20.46 5.21 17.73
N PHE A 42 21.32 4.18 17.64
CA PHE A 42 21.52 3.44 16.40
C PHE A 42 20.23 2.76 15.92
N ILE A 43 19.49 2.12 16.84
CA ILE A 43 18.21 1.48 16.52
C ILE A 43 17.20 2.49 15.99
N VAL A 44 16.99 3.62 16.67
CA VAL A 44 16.00 4.64 16.27
C VAL A 44 16.36 5.23 14.91
N ILE A 45 17.62 5.59 14.68
CA ILE A 45 18.08 6.12 13.39
C ILE A 45 17.80 5.11 12.28
N THR A 46 18.15 3.84 12.50
CA THR A 46 17.92 2.76 11.53
C THR A 46 16.43 2.60 11.23
N VAL A 47 15.58 2.60 12.25
CA VAL A 47 14.13 2.48 12.09
C VAL A 47 13.54 3.67 11.34
N ILE A 48 13.95 4.90 11.65
CA ILE A 48 13.49 6.12 10.92
C ILE A 48 13.88 6.04 9.44
N VAL A 49 15.11 5.61 9.13
CA VAL A 49 15.58 5.43 7.75
C VAL A 49 14.76 4.35 7.03
N LEU A 50 14.56 3.20 7.66
CA LEU A 50 13.75 2.12 7.10
C LEU A 50 12.31 2.57 6.82
N ILE A 51 11.66 3.20 7.79
CA ILE A 51 10.31 3.77 7.64
C ILE A 51 10.27 4.75 6.47
N THR A 52 11.30 5.59 6.30
CA THR A 52 11.37 6.57 5.21
C THR A 52 11.46 5.91 3.84
N LEU A 53 12.32 4.91 3.69
CA LEU A 53 12.47 4.17 2.45
C LEU A 53 11.20 3.38 2.11
N ILE A 54 10.62 2.69 3.10
CA ILE A 54 9.38 1.92 2.94
C ILE A 54 8.23 2.86 2.60
N GLU A 55 8.13 4.03 3.25
CA GLU A 55 7.12 5.04 2.95
C GLU A 55 7.15 5.47 1.49
N ALA A 56 8.34 5.82 0.98
CA ALA A 56 8.49 6.31 -0.39
C ALA A 56 8.03 5.26 -1.40
N ILE A 57 8.47 4.01 -1.22
CA ILE A 57 8.05 2.87 -2.06
C ILE A 57 6.56 2.64 -1.93
N ARG A 58 6.02 2.71 -0.71
CA ARG A 58 4.61 2.50 -0.43
C ARG A 58 3.76 3.57 -1.13
N LEU A 59 4.05 4.86 -0.97
CA LEU A 59 3.31 5.93 -1.63
C LEU A 59 3.32 5.76 -3.15
N TYR A 60 4.47 5.39 -3.74
CA TYR A 60 4.57 5.10 -5.16
C TYR A 60 3.63 3.95 -5.59
N LEU A 61 3.71 2.80 -4.91
CA LEU A 61 2.89 1.63 -5.22
C LEU A 61 1.39 1.89 -5.01
N GLY A 62 1.03 2.63 -3.96
CA GLY A 62 -0.36 2.98 -3.66
C GLY A 62 -0.98 3.87 -4.74
N CYS A 63 -0.26 4.90 -5.18
CA CYS A 63 -0.71 5.77 -6.27
C CYS A 63 -0.79 4.99 -7.59
N MET A 64 0.25 4.24 -7.93
CA MET A 64 0.33 3.47 -9.18
C MET A 64 -0.72 2.37 -9.25
N GLY A 65 -0.82 1.54 -8.21
CA GLY A 65 -1.74 0.40 -8.16
C GLY A 65 -3.20 0.84 -8.19
N ASN A 66 -3.53 1.96 -7.54
CA ASN A 66 -4.90 2.47 -7.52
C ASN A 66 -5.29 3.19 -8.81
N LEU A 67 -4.41 3.98 -9.43
CA LEU A 67 -4.69 4.68 -10.70
C LEU A 67 -4.69 3.74 -11.90
N GLN A 68 -3.74 2.81 -11.96
CA GLN A 68 -3.58 1.90 -13.09
C GLN A 68 -4.36 0.59 -12.91
N GLU A 69 -5.15 0.47 -11.83
CA GLU A 69 -5.91 -0.73 -11.46
C GLU A 69 -5.04 -2.00 -11.42
N LYS A 70 -3.77 -1.86 -11.05
CA LYS A 70 -2.83 -2.97 -11.03
C LYS A 70 -2.83 -3.67 -9.67
N VAL A 71 -3.42 -4.86 -9.67
CA VAL A 71 -3.53 -5.74 -8.51
C VAL A 71 -2.17 -6.02 -7.82
N PRO A 72 -1.08 -6.36 -8.53
CA PRO A 72 0.17 -6.70 -7.85
C PRO A 72 0.80 -5.50 -7.11
N GLU A 73 0.77 -4.31 -7.69
CA GLU A 73 1.29 -3.08 -7.06
C GLU A 73 0.47 -2.71 -5.83
N LEU A 74 -0.86 -2.82 -5.89
CA LEU A 74 -1.74 -2.54 -4.76
C LEU A 74 -1.61 -3.60 -3.65
N ALA A 75 -1.37 -4.87 -4.01
CA ALA A 75 -1.05 -5.91 -3.04
C ALA A 75 0.30 -5.63 -2.36
N GLY A 76 1.30 -5.17 -3.11
CA GLY A 76 2.59 -4.71 -2.57
C GLY A 76 2.41 -3.55 -1.59
N PHE A 77 1.62 -2.53 -1.93
CA PHE A 77 1.24 -1.45 -1.03
C PHE A 77 0.62 -1.98 0.27
N TRP A 78 -0.36 -2.88 0.16
CA TRP A 78 -1.06 -3.44 1.32
C TRP A 78 -0.12 -4.26 2.21
N LEU A 79 0.74 -5.09 1.61
CA LEU A 79 1.73 -5.89 2.31
C LEU A 79 2.76 -5.02 3.03
N LEU A 80 3.34 -4.03 2.36
CA LEU A 80 4.29 -3.10 2.97
C LEU A 80 3.65 -2.34 4.13
N SER A 81 2.38 -1.93 4.00
CA SER A 81 1.64 -1.24 5.06
C SER A 81 1.51 -2.10 6.32
N PHE A 82 1.01 -3.33 6.14
CA PHE A 82 0.65 -4.19 7.25
C PHE A 82 1.87 -4.89 7.87
N LEU A 83 2.77 -5.41 7.04
CA LEU A 83 3.85 -6.28 7.48
C LEU A 83 5.11 -5.52 7.88
N LEU A 84 5.45 -4.43 7.19
CA LEU A 84 6.69 -3.69 7.46
C LEU A 84 6.43 -2.39 8.20
N GLN A 85 5.51 -1.55 7.70
CA GLN A 85 5.30 -0.22 8.26
C GLN A 85 4.65 -0.26 9.64
N LEU A 86 3.60 -1.09 9.83
CA LEU A 86 2.87 -1.16 11.09
C LEU A 86 3.76 -1.62 12.25
N PRO A 87 4.56 -2.70 12.15
CA PRO A 87 5.42 -3.11 13.26
C PRO A 87 6.51 -2.10 13.59
N LEU A 88 7.09 -1.43 12.58
CA LEU A 88 8.11 -0.41 12.81
C LEU A 88 7.55 0.82 13.54
N ILE A 89 6.36 1.28 13.16
CA ILE A 89 5.70 2.40 13.84
C ILE A 89 5.22 2.02 15.24
N LEU A 90 4.70 0.81 15.43
CA LEU A 90 4.33 0.30 16.76
C LEU A 90 5.57 0.17 17.66
N PHE A 91 6.71 -0.26 17.11
CA PHE A 91 7.97 -0.28 17.84
C PHE A 91 8.36 1.12 18.34
N LEU A 92 8.29 2.14 17.47
CA LEU A 92 8.55 3.52 17.89
C LEU A 92 7.53 4.02 18.93
N LEU A 93 6.26 3.65 18.82
CA LEU A 93 5.20 4.14 19.71
C LEU A 93 5.20 3.48 21.09
N LEU A 94 5.36 2.15 21.15
CA LEU A 94 5.15 1.33 22.34
C LEU A 94 6.43 1.08 23.14
N ASN A 95 7.61 1.28 22.56
CA ASN A 95 8.86 1.00 23.26
C ASN A 95 9.17 2.09 24.29
N GLU A 96 8.92 1.80 25.56
CA GLU A 96 9.18 2.72 26.68
C GLU A 96 10.67 3.06 26.86
N GLY A 97 11.57 2.17 26.41
CA GLY A 97 13.02 2.38 26.44
C GLY A 97 13.48 3.57 25.59
N LEU A 98 12.67 4.00 24.63
CA LEU A 98 12.95 5.16 23.77
C LEU A 98 12.66 6.51 24.43
N ARG A 99 12.12 6.51 25.67
CA ARG A 99 11.69 7.72 26.39
C ARG A 99 10.83 8.63 25.52
N ASN A 100 9.81 8.06 24.89
CA ASN A 100 8.97 8.76 23.92
C ASN A 100 8.30 9.99 24.53
N LEU A 101 8.59 11.15 23.95
CA LEU A 101 7.97 12.40 24.37
C LEU A 101 6.50 12.45 23.93
N PRO A 102 5.64 13.25 24.60
CA PRO A 102 4.22 13.36 24.24
C PRO A 102 3.98 13.74 22.77
N LEU A 103 4.80 14.65 22.23
CA LEU A 103 4.72 15.09 20.83
C LEU A 103 5.07 13.96 19.86
N GLU A 104 6.10 13.17 20.17
CA GLU A 104 6.53 12.02 19.36
C GLU A 104 5.40 10.97 19.31
N LYS A 105 4.79 10.67 20.47
CA LYS A 105 3.63 9.76 20.53
C LYS A 105 2.47 10.26 19.69
N ALA A 106 2.12 11.54 19.78
CA ALA A 106 1.02 12.13 19.02
C ALA A 106 1.24 11.96 17.50
N ILE A 107 2.45 12.25 17.03
CA ILE A 107 2.81 12.18 15.61
C ILE A 107 2.82 10.73 15.10
N HIS A 108 3.32 9.78 15.89
CA HIS A 108 3.23 8.35 15.55
C HIS A 108 1.78 7.84 15.57
N ILE A 109 0.93 8.29 16.49
CA ILE A 109 -0.50 7.93 16.53
C ILE A 109 -1.19 8.42 15.26
N VAL A 110 -1.01 9.68 14.88
CA VAL A 110 -1.60 10.25 13.66
C VAL A 110 -1.18 9.43 12.44
N PHE A 111 0.12 9.13 12.31
CA PHE A 111 0.63 8.29 11.24
C PHE A 111 0.02 6.88 11.23
N THR A 112 -0.13 6.27 12.41
CA THR A 112 -0.75 4.94 12.58
C THR A 112 -2.21 4.95 12.14
N VAL A 113 -2.96 6.02 12.44
CA VAL A 113 -4.36 6.16 12.02
C VAL A 113 -4.45 6.27 10.49
N PHE A 114 -3.60 7.08 9.86
CA PHE A 114 -3.51 7.15 8.39
C PHE A 114 -3.20 5.78 7.78
N LEU A 115 -2.22 5.07 8.34
CA LEU A 115 -1.83 3.74 7.89
C LEU A 115 -2.97 2.73 8.02
N ALA A 116 -3.67 2.70 9.16
CA ALA A 116 -4.81 1.81 9.38
C ALA A 116 -5.94 2.07 8.38
N PHE A 117 -6.28 3.34 8.14
CA PHE A 117 -7.27 3.71 7.13
C PHE A 117 -6.87 3.24 5.72
N GLN A 118 -5.60 3.42 5.36
CA GLN A 118 -5.05 2.99 4.09
C GLN A 118 -5.09 1.46 3.92
N VAL A 119 -4.73 0.70 4.96
CA VAL A 119 -4.77 -0.78 4.95
C VAL A 119 -6.20 -1.28 4.69
N ILE A 120 -7.18 -0.73 5.40
CA ILE A 120 -8.59 -1.10 5.22
C ILE A 120 -9.07 -0.74 3.81
N SER A 121 -8.82 0.49 3.37
CA SER A 121 -9.25 0.98 2.06
C SER A 121 -8.59 0.22 0.91
N ALA A 122 -7.31 -0.09 1.03
CA ALA A 122 -6.56 -0.87 0.05
C ALA A 122 -7.06 -2.32 -0.01
N PHE A 123 -7.36 -2.95 1.13
CA PHE A 123 -7.94 -4.29 1.16
C PHE A 123 -9.28 -4.36 0.41
N LEU A 124 -10.18 -3.40 0.68
CA LEU A 124 -11.47 -3.31 0.00
C LEU A 124 -11.31 -3.09 -1.51
N THR A 125 -10.33 -2.27 -1.91
CA THR A 125 -10.02 -2.00 -3.32
C THR A 125 -9.45 -3.25 -3.99
N LEU A 126 -8.54 -3.96 -3.33
CA LEU A 126 -7.94 -5.19 -3.83
C LEU A 126 -9.01 -6.28 -4.06
N LYS A 127 -9.92 -6.48 -3.09
CA LYS A 127 -11.04 -7.42 -3.23
C LYS A 127 -11.92 -7.10 -4.44
N LYS A 128 -12.22 -5.82 -4.67
CA LYS A 128 -13.00 -5.38 -5.84
C LYS A 128 -12.25 -5.64 -7.14
N MET A 129 -10.97 -5.30 -7.21
CA MET A 129 -10.15 -5.48 -8.41
C MET A 129 -9.97 -6.97 -8.76
N VAL A 130 -9.74 -7.85 -7.79
CA VAL A 130 -9.62 -9.31 -8.01
C VAL A 130 -10.91 -9.90 -8.57
N ASN A 131 -12.06 -9.53 -8.00
CA ASN A 131 -13.36 -10.00 -8.48
C ASN A 131 -13.63 -9.57 -9.93
N GLN A 132 -13.23 -8.35 -10.29
CA GLN A 132 -13.39 -7.85 -11.65
C GLN A 132 -12.41 -8.51 -12.62
N LEU A 133 -11.18 -8.77 -12.17
CA LEU A 133 -10.20 -9.49 -12.96
C LEU A 133 -10.74 -10.90 -13.29
N ALA A 134 -11.31 -11.61 -12.31
CA ALA A 134 -11.98 -12.89 -12.53
C ALA A 134 -13.15 -12.77 -13.52
N ALA A 135 -14.02 -11.76 -13.36
CA ALA A 135 -15.14 -11.53 -14.28
C ALA A 135 -14.68 -11.27 -15.73
N ARG A 136 -13.60 -10.50 -15.92
CA ARG A 136 -13.02 -10.24 -17.24
C ARG A 136 -12.42 -11.49 -17.88
N PHE A 137 -11.72 -12.32 -17.10
CA PHE A 137 -11.20 -13.59 -17.58
C PHE A 137 -12.33 -14.51 -18.07
N HIS A 138 -13.40 -14.66 -17.28
CA HIS A 138 -14.56 -15.45 -17.70
C HIS A 138 -15.20 -14.94 -18.98
N LEU A 139 -15.40 -13.62 -19.12
CA LEU A 139 -15.95 -13.04 -20.35
C LEU A 139 -15.05 -13.30 -21.57
N GLN A 140 -13.73 -13.15 -21.43
CA GLN A 140 -12.78 -13.43 -22.51
C GLN A 140 -12.79 -14.90 -22.94
N ASP A 141 -12.92 -15.82 -21.98
CA ASP A 141 -13.05 -17.25 -22.27
C ASP A 141 -14.34 -17.55 -23.05
N PHE A 142 -15.47 -16.95 -22.66
CA PHE A 142 -16.74 -17.06 -23.39
C PHE A 142 -16.65 -16.49 -24.81
N ASP A 143 -16.07 -15.31 -25.00
CA ASP A 143 -15.90 -14.69 -26.32
C ASP A 143 -15.02 -15.55 -27.24
N ARG A 144 -13.94 -16.14 -26.70
CA ARG A 144 -13.09 -17.09 -27.44
C ARG A 144 -13.86 -18.34 -27.88
N LEU A 145 -14.67 -18.92 -26.99
CA LEU A 145 -15.48 -20.10 -27.30
C LEU A 145 -16.53 -19.78 -28.36
N SER A 146 -17.20 -18.63 -28.26
CA SER A 146 -18.14 -18.13 -29.26
C SER A 146 -17.46 -17.95 -30.62
N ALA A 147 -16.31 -17.28 -30.67
CA ALA A 147 -15.56 -17.08 -31.91
C ALA A 147 -15.13 -18.41 -32.57
N ASN A 148 -14.64 -19.36 -31.77
CA ASN A 148 -14.25 -20.69 -32.26
C ASN A 148 -15.44 -21.48 -32.80
N SER A 149 -16.58 -21.47 -32.10
CA SER A 149 -17.79 -22.14 -32.56
C SER A 149 -18.33 -21.54 -33.87
N ALA A 150 -18.30 -20.21 -34.01
CA ALA A 150 -18.67 -19.52 -35.25
C ALA A 150 -17.73 -19.88 -36.42
N ALA A 151 -16.42 -20.00 -36.17
CA ALA A 151 -15.44 -20.44 -37.16
C ALA A 151 -15.65 -21.90 -37.60
N LEU A 152 -15.95 -22.81 -36.66
CA LEU A 152 -16.31 -24.20 -36.94
C LEU A 152 -17.59 -24.31 -37.78
N ARG A 153 -18.61 -23.51 -37.44
CA ARG A 153 -19.88 -23.49 -38.19
C ARG A 153 -19.71 -22.97 -39.62
N ARG A 154 -18.78 -22.04 -39.85
CA ARG A 154 -18.40 -21.56 -41.20
C ARG A 154 -17.60 -22.56 -42.03
N ARG A 155 -16.93 -23.54 -41.42
CA ARG A 155 -16.18 -24.59 -42.15
C ARG A 155 -17.04 -25.75 -42.63
N ARG A 156 -18.15 -26.06 -41.95
CA ARG A 156 -19.05 -27.16 -42.34
C ARG A 156 -19.82 -27.02 -43.66
N PRO A 157 -20.19 -25.83 -44.19
CA PRO A 157 -20.97 -25.74 -45.43
C PRO A 157 -20.15 -26.04 -46.69
N PHE A 158 -18.83 -26.24 -46.60
CA PHE A 158 -17.97 -26.48 -47.78
C PHE A 158 -17.58 -27.95 -47.99
N THR A 159 -18.02 -28.86 -47.12
CA THR A 159 -17.64 -30.29 -47.16
C THR A 159 -18.80 -31.25 -47.42
N GLU A 160 -20.03 -30.76 -47.61
CA GLU A 160 -21.21 -31.59 -47.92
C GLU A 160 -21.68 -31.52 -49.39
N GLU A 161 -20.89 -30.94 -50.31
CA GLU A 161 -21.20 -30.92 -51.75
C GLU A 161 -20.26 -31.77 -52.63
N LEU A 162 -19.80 -32.94 -52.17
CA LEU A 162 -19.13 -33.92 -53.04
C LEU A 162 -19.84 -35.27 -53.08
#